data_AF-X1MUZ9-F1
#
_entry.id   AF-X1MUZ9-F1
#
_cell.length_a   1.000
_cell.length_b   1.000
_cell.length_c   1.000
_cell.angle_alpha   90.00
_cell.angle_beta   90.00
_cell.angle_gamma   90.00
#
_symmetry.space_group_name_H-M   'P 1'
#
loop_
_entity.id
_entity.type
_entity.pdbx_description
1 polymer ?
#
loop_
_entity_poly.entity_id
_entity_poly.type
_entity_poly.pdbx_seq_one_letter_code
_entity_poly.pdbx_strand_id
1 'polypeptide(L)'
;YWGAFVAGIKSVKPDAKINETWTGSYSDVALAAEAAQTHIDAGADVLTGKSQAVISAIGIAKQRGVLWFGYDVDPSALAPQNVVASIVVVWEIALRPTIEMIKKGERGKYFPLNLANGGIKIVVNEEALVGKTIEDIVKGNIEVKVEE
;
A
#
# COMPACT_ATOMS: atom_id res chain seq x y z
N TYR A 1 -5.39 -4.95 -9.32
CA TYR A 1 -4.52 -4.18 -8.44
C TYR A 1 -3.14 -3.98 -9.07
N TRP A 2 -2.30 -5.02 -9.17
CA TRP A 2 -0.90 -4.88 -9.62
C TRP A 2 -0.72 -4.06 -10.91
N GLY A 3 -1.43 -4.42 -11.99
CA GLY A 3 -1.34 -3.67 -13.25
C GLY A 3 -1.72 -2.19 -13.13
N ALA A 4 -2.68 -1.85 -12.26
CA ALA A 4 -3.06 -0.45 -12.01
C ALA A 4 -2.00 0.29 -11.18
N PHE A 5 -1.36 -0.39 -10.22
CA PHE A 5 -0.25 0.16 -9.44
C PHE A 5 0.95 0.47 -10.35
N VAL A 6 1.33 -0.50 -11.20
CA VAL A 6 2.38 -0.31 -12.22
C VAL A 6 2.03 0.82 -13.18
N ALA A 7 0.80 0.87 -13.70
CA ALA A 7 0.36 1.94 -14.59
C ALA A 7 0.41 3.33 -13.91
N GLY A 8 0.05 3.41 -12.63
CA GLY A 8 0.14 4.65 -11.85
C GLY A 8 1.58 5.12 -11.62
N ILE A 9 2.52 4.20 -11.39
CA ILE A 9 3.94 4.55 -11.31
C ILE A 9 4.43 5.04 -12.67
N LYS A 10 4.15 4.28 -13.73
CA LYS A 10 4.65 4.54 -15.09
C LYS A 10 4.05 5.80 -15.73
N SER A 11 2.87 6.23 -15.30
CA SER A 11 2.30 7.50 -15.77
C SER A 11 3.06 8.73 -15.26
N VAL A 12 3.79 8.60 -14.14
CA VAL A 12 4.60 9.68 -13.56
C VAL A 12 6.09 9.49 -13.85
N LYS A 13 6.60 8.26 -13.71
CA LYS A 13 8.00 7.90 -13.97
C LYS A 13 8.08 6.69 -14.91
N PRO A 14 8.04 6.91 -16.23
CA PRO A 14 8.04 5.84 -17.24
C PRO A 14 9.24 4.89 -17.13
N ASP A 15 10.40 5.38 -16.69
CA ASP A 15 11.64 4.60 -16.57
C ASP A 15 11.84 3.97 -15.18
N ALA A 16 10.85 4.04 -14.29
CA ALA A 16 10.93 3.40 -12.98
C ALA A 16 11.21 1.89 -13.11
N LYS A 17 12.19 1.38 -12.37
CA LYS A 17 12.45 -0.06 -12.26
C LYS A 17 11.46 -0.66 -11.28
N ILE A 18 10.78 -1.72 -11.70
CA ILE A 18 9.75 -2.40 -10.91
C ILE A 18 10.14 -3.86 -10.83
N ASN A 19 10.40 -4.33 -9.60
CA ASN A 19 10.68 -5.73 -9.33
C ASN A 19 9.42 -6.37 -8.76
N GLU A 20 9.10 -7.58 -9.19
CA GLU A 20 7.95 -8.34 -8.70
C GLU A 20 8.36 -9.74 -8.24
N THR A 21 7.70 -10.26 -7.23
CA THR A 21 7.87 -11.63 -6.75
C THR A 21 6.54 -12.13 -6.20
N TRP A 22 6.23 -13.39 -6.46
CA TRP A 22 5.01 -14.05 -5.99
C TRP A 22 5.39 -15.12 -4.98
N THR A 23 4.99 -14.94 -3.72
CA THR A 23 5.31 -15.86 -2.62
C THR A 23 4.57 -17.20 -2.71
N GLY A 24 3.53 -17.30 -3.55
CA GLY A 24 2.68 -18.49 -3.65
C GLY A 24 1.82 -18.78 -2.41
N SER A 25 1.87 -17.92 -1.39
CA SER A 25 1.17 -18.10 -0.11
C SER A 25 0.63 -16.77 0.42
N TYR A 26 -0.59 -16.83 0.97
CA TYR A 26 -1.25 -15.69 1.60
C TYR A 26 -0.90 -15.54 3.09
N SER A 27 -0.34 -16.58 3.71
CA SER A 27 -0.15 -16.67 5.16
C SER A 27 1.30 -16.95 5.58
N ASP A 28 2.21 -17.19 4.62
CA ASP A 28 3.62 -17.43 4.92
C ASP A 28 4.34 -16.10 5.18
N VAL A 29 4.41 -15.73 6.46
CA VAL A 29 5.07 -14.52 6.92
C VAL A 29 6.60 -14.57 6.76
N ALA A 30 7.20 -15.76 6.71
CA ALA A 30 8.64 -15.88 6.51
C ALA A 30 9.00 -15.54 5.05
N LEU A 31 8.26 -16.11 4.10
CA LEU A 31 8.44 -15.78 2.67
C LEU A 31 8.15 -14.30 2.36
N ALA A 32 7.16 -13.69 3.02
CA ALA A 32 6.89 -12.26 2.86
C ALA A 32 8.04 -11.38 3.38
N ALA A 33 8.66 -11.75 4.51
CA ALA A 33 9.81 -11.04 5.06
C ALA A 33 11.04 -11.20 4.16
N GLU A 34 11.31 -12.43 3.70
CA GLU A 34 12.41 -12.73 2.79
C GLU A 34 12.27 -11.95 1.48
N ALA A 35 11.09 -11.96 0.86
CA ALA A 35 10.84 -11.20 -0.37
C ALA A 35 11.08 -9.69 -0.19
N ALA A 36 10.62 -9.12 0.93
CA ALA A 36 10.87 -7.71 1.25
C ALA A 36 12.38 -7.43 1.41
N GLN A 37 13.08 -8.27 2.17
CA GLN A 37 14.53 -8.17 2.35
C GLN A 37 15.26 -8.23 1.01
N THR A 38 14.94 -9.20 0.15
CA THR A 38 15.54 -9.35 -1.19
C THR A 38 15.31 -8.12 -2.06
N HIS A 39 14.09 -7.57 -2.09
CA HIS A 39 13.81 -6.38 -2.89
C HIS A 39 14.58 -5.15 -2.40
N ILE A 40 14.67 -4.96 -1.09
CA ILE A 40 15.42 -3.83 -0.50
C ILE A 40 16.93 -4.00 -0.76
N ASP A 41 17.47 -5.21 -0.62
CA ASP A 41 18.88 -5.48 -0.90
C ASP A 41 19.22 -5.31 -2.39
N ALA A 42 18.23 -5.50 -3.27
CA ALA A 42 18.31 -5.16 -4.70
C ALA A 42 18.12 -3.66 -4.99
N GLY A 43 17.99 -2.81 -3.96
CA GLY A 43 17.92 -1.36 -4.07
C GLY A 43 16.51 -0.76 -4.15
N ALA A 44 15.45 -1.52 -3.80
CA ALA A 44 14.11 -0.96 -3.72
C ALA A 44 14.01 0.06 -2.56
N ASP A 45 13.53 1.26 -2.88
CA ASP A 45 13.29 2.38 -1.96
C ASP A 45 11.80 2.54 -1.59
N VAL A 46 10.92 1.79 -2.26
CA VAL A 46 9.49 1.70 -2.00
C VAL A 46 9.02 0.26 -2.17
N LEU A 47 8.18 -0.23 -1.25
CA LEU A 47 7.54 -1.54 -1.32
C LEU A 47 6.01 -1.43 -1.33
N THR A 48 5.37 -2.43 -1.94
CA THR A 48 3.96 -2.72 -1.76
C THR A 48 3.77 -4.24 -1.74
N GLY A 49 2.66 -4.70 -1.17
CA GLY A 49 2.35 -6.11 -1.16
C GLY A 49 0.88 -6.36 -0.88
N LYS A 50 0.42 -7.55 -1.25
CA LYS A 50 -0.94 -8.01 -0.97
C LYS A 50 -0.92 -9.44 -0.45
N SER A 51 -1.32 -9.61 0.80
CA SER A 51 -1.74 -10.85 1.46
C SER A 51 -1.90 -10.58 2.95
N GLN A 52 -2.38 -11.55 3.73
CA GLN A 52 -2.37 -11.48 5.20
C GLN A 52 -0.94 -11.55 5.76
N ALA A 53 0.00 -12.11 4.99
CA ALA A 53 1.40 -12.28 5.40
C ALA A 53 2.23 -10.98 5.37
N VAL A 54 1.76 -9.91 4.70
CA VAL A 54 2.57 -8.69 4.48
C VAL A 54 2.95 -7.93 5.77
N ILE A 55 2.38 -8.29 6.92
CA ILE A 55 2.74 -7.70 8.22
C ILE A 55 4.25 -7.82 8.48
N SER A 56 4.86 -8.97 8.16
CA SER A 56 6.30 -9.15 8.33
C SER A 56 7.10 -8.31 7.33
N ALA A 57 6.65 -8.19 6.08
CA ALA A 57 7.25 -7.33 5.07
C ALA A 57 7.21 -5.84 5.47
N ILE A 58 6.11 -5.37 6.07
CA ILE A 58 6.00 -4.02 6.64
C ILE A 58 7.01 -3.83 7.78
N GLY A 59 7.21 -4.86 8.61
CA GLY A 59 8.23 -4.88 9.65
C GLY A 59 9.65 -4.70 9.08
N ILE A 60 9.97 -5.40 7.98
CA ILE A 60 11.25 -5.24 7.28
C ILE A 60 11.39 -3.82 6.69
N ALA A 61 10.35 -3.32 6.02
CA ALA A 61 10.35 -1.96 5.46
C ALA A 61 10.62 -0.90 6.54
N LYS A 62 9.98 -1.05 7.70
CA LYS A 62 10.21 -0.20 8.89
C LYS A 62 11.65 -0.27 9.37
N GLN A 63 12.19 -1.47 9.59
CA GLN A 63 13.57 -1.67 10.05
C GLN A 63 14.61 -1.10 9.08
N ARG A 64 14.32 -1.16 7.77
CA ARG A 64 15.22 -0.71 6.70
C ARG A 64 14.99 0.73 6.26
N GLY A 65 14.00 1.44 6.85
CA GLY A 65 13.69 2.83 6.48
C GLY A 65 13.10 2.99 5.08
N VAL A 66 12.47 1.95 4.54
CA VAL A 66 11.86 1.92 3.21
C VAL A 66 10.37 2.25 3.31
N LEU A 67 9.84 2.97 2.31
CA LEU A 67 8.44 3.36 2.28
C LEU A 67 7.54 2.18 1.89
N TRP A 68 6.31 2.18 2.40
CA TRP A 68 5.31 1.14 2.15
C TRP A 68 4.00 1.73 1.65
N PHE A 69 3.40 1.09 0.64
CA PHE A 69 2.04 1.36 0.18
C PHE A 69 1.12 0.17 0.46
N GLY A 70 0.07 0.43 1.23
CA GLY A 70 -0.88 -0.56 1.72
C GLY A 70 -2.02 -0.89 0.75
N TYR A 71 -2.58 -2.08 0.91
CA TYR A 71 -3.78 -2.53 0.21
C TYR A 71 -4.67 -3.35 1.17
N ASP A 72 -5.98 -3.33 0.92
CA ASP A 72 -7.09 -3.90 1.72
C ASP A 72 -7.33 -3.17 3.06
N VAL A 73 -6.28 -2.92 3.83
CA VAL A 73 -6.34 -2.24 5.14
C VAL A 73 -5.29 -1.13 5.23
N ASP A 74 -5.41 -0.25 6.22
CA ASP A 74 -4.38 0.73 6.54
C ASP A 74 -3.49 0.24 7.70
N PRO A 75 -2.23 -0.17 7.45
CA PRO A 75 -1.32 -0.62 8.48
C PRO A 75 -0.47 0.52 9.07
N SER A 76 -0.82 1.78 8.85
CA SER A 76 -0.08 2.95 9.33
C SER A 76 0.32 2.86 10.81
N ALA A 77 -0.57 2.37 11.68
CA ALA A 77 -0.26 2.16 13.10
C ALA A 77 0.93 1.21 13.38
N LEU A 78 1.27 0.30 12.46
CA LEU A 78 2.40 -0.64 12.60
C LEU A 78 3.74 0.04 12.26
N ALA A 79 3.72 0.93 11.27
CA ALA A 79 4.88 1.67 10.82
C ALA A 79 4.49 3.12 10.41
N PRO A 80 4.23 3.99 11.41
CA PRO A 80 3.66 5.33 11.16
C PRO A 80 4.54 6.23 10.30
N GLN A 81 5.86 5.99 10.30
CA GLN A 81 6.82 6.76 9.51
C GLN A 81 7.11 6.16 8.13
N ASN A 82 6.59 4.98 7.81
CA ASN A 82 6.93 4.26 6.58
C ASN A 82 5.72 4.03 5.67
N VAL A 83 4.53 3.78 6.24
CA VAL A 83 3.31 3.55 5.46
C VAL A 83 2.82 4.89 4.94
N VAL A 84 2.98 5.16 3.65
CA VAL A 84 2.68 6.47 3.05
C VAL A 84 1.19 6.62 2.77
N ALA A 85 0.61 5.61 2.13
CA ALA A 85 -0.80 5.59 1.80
C ALA A 85 -1.29 4.15 1.62
N SER A 86 -2.59 3.97 1.82
CA SER A 86 -3.25 2.67 1.76
C SER A 86 -4.52 2.75 0.94
N ILE A 87 -4.71 1.79 0.05
CA ILE A 87 -6.03 1.52 -0.55
C ILE A 87 -6.80 0.64 0.43
N VAL A 88 -7.81 1.22 1.08
CA VAL A 88 -8.66 0.54 2.05
C VAL A 88 -9.95 0.07 1.40
N VAL A 89 -10.31 -1.19 1.61
CA VAL A 89 -11.57 -1.76 1.13
C VAL A 89 -12.61 -1.69 2.24
N VAL A 90 -13.69 -0.97 1.98
CA VAL A 90 -14.79 -0.73 2.94
C VAL A 90 -15.88 -1.75 2.71
N TRP A 91 -15.70 -2.92 3.31
CA TRP A 91 -16.58 -4.08 3.11
C TRP A 91 -18.01 -3.84 3.59
N GLU A 92 -18.24 -2.89 4.51
CA GLU A 92 -19.56 -2.54 5.02
C GLU A 92 -20.55 -2.16 3.90
N ILE A 93 -20.05 -1.59 2.81
CA ILE A 93 -20.86 -1.22 1.63
C ILE A 93 -21.51 -2.45 0.99
N ALA A 94 -20.87 -3.62 1.05
CA ALA A 94 -21.42 -4.88 0.54
C ALA A 94 -22.04 -5.74 1.64
N LEU A 95 -21.41 -5.82 2.82
CA LEU A 95 -21.82 -6.74 3.88
C LEU A 95 -23.13 -6.32 4.54
N ARG A 96 -23.33 -5.03 4.83
CA ARG A 96 -24.58 -4.55 5.45
C ARG A 96 -25.81 -4.86 4.60
N PRO A 97 -25.87 -4.50 3.30
CA PRO A 97 -27.03 -4.85 2.48
C PRO A 97 -27.15 -6.37 2.26
N THR A 98 -26.05 -7.11 2.20
CA THR A 98 -26.08 -8.58 2.11
C THR A 98 -26.78 -9.20 3.31
N ILE A 99 -26.46 -8.75 4.53
CA ILE A 99 -27.11 -9.24 5.76
C ILE A 99 -28.61 -8.94 5.73
N GLU A 100 -29.00 -7.73 5.33
CA GLU A 100 -30.41 -7.35 5.24
C GLU A 100 -31.18 -8.13 4.18
N MET A 101 -30.54 -8.45 3.05
CA MET A 101 -31.12 -9.32 2.02
C MET A 101 -31.35 -10.74 2.55
N ILE A 102 -30.35 -11.33 3.22
CA ILE A 102 -30.46 -12.68 3.77
C ILE A 102 -31.60 -12.77 4.79
N LYS A 103 -31.78 -11.76 5.64
CA LYS A 103 -32.91 -11.68 6.59
C LYS A 103 -34.27 -11.69 5.90
N LYS A 104 -34.35 -11.16 4.67
CA LYS A 104 -35.56 -11.17 3.84
C LYS A 104 -35.72 -12.43 2.99
N GLY A 105 -34.77 -13.38 3.08
CA GLY A 105 -34.74 -14.59 2.25
C GLY A 105 -34.17 -14.38 0.84
N GLU A 106 -33.58 -13.22 0.55
CA GLU A 106 -32.98 -12.89 -0.75
C GLU A 106 -31.48 -13.26 -0.78
N ARG A 107 -30.96 -13.72 -1.93
CA ARG A 107 -29.55 -14.12 -2.12
C ARG A 107 -29.04 -13.77 -3.52
N GLY A 108 -27.71 -13.80 -3.70
CA GLY A 108 -27.08 -13.81 -5.02
C GLY A 108 -26.97 -12.44 -5.70
N LYS A 109 -26.69 -11.38 -4.95
CA LYS A 109 -26.49 -10.03 -5.50
C LYS A 109 -25.02 -9.63 -5.53
N TYR A 110 -24.61 -9.00 -6.63
CA TYR A 110 -23.32 -8.35 -6.76
C TYR A 110 -23.36 -6.93 -6.20
N PHE A 111 -22.41 -6.61 -5.31
CA PHE A 111 -22.22 -5.27 -4.76
C PHE A 111 -20.85 -4.75 -5.20
N PRO A 112 -20.76 -3.87 -6.21
CA PRO A 112 -19.49 -3.31 -6.62
C PRO A 112 -18.91 -2.47 -5.47
N LEU A 113 -17.59 -2.55 -5.27
CA LEU A 113 -16.86 -1.64 -4.39
C LEU A 113 -15.97 -0.76 -5.25
N ASN A 114 -16.13 0.55 -5.14
CA ASN A 114 -15.35 1.52 -5.90
C ASN A 114 -15.22 2.84 -5.12
N LEU A 115 -14.46 3.78 -5.69
CA LEU A 115 -14.26 5.10 -5.08
C LEU A 115 -15.58 5.89 -4.99
N ALA A 116 -16.42 5.82 -6.02
CA ALA A 116 -17.66 6.61 -6.11
C ALA A 116 -18.70 6.22 -5.04
N ASN A 117 -18.80 4.94 -4.69
CA ASN A 117 -19.70 4.45 -3.65
C ASN A 117 -19.02 4.28 -2.28
N GLY A 118 -17.77 4.71 -2.15
CA GLY A 118 -16.99 4.61 -0.92
C GLY A 118 -16.59 3.19 -0.51
N GLY A 119 -16.79 2.19 -1.36
CA GLY A 119 -16.33 0.81 -1.15
C GLY A 119 -14.81 0.66 -1.25
N ILE A 120 -14.15 1.63 -1.87
CA ILE A 120 -12.69 1.81 -1.85
C ILE A 120 -12.40 3.22 -1.34
N LYS A 121 -11.43 3.34 -0.44
CA LYS A 121 -10.90 4.62 0.05
C LYS A 121 -9.39 4.65 -0.10
N ILE A 122 -8.85 5.84 -0.33
CA ILE A 122 -7.41 6.08 -0.22
C ILE A 122 -7.21 6.79 1.12
N VAL A 123 -6.42 6.17 2.00
CA VAL A 123 -6.00 6.76 3.27
C VAL A 123 -4.56 7.21 3.09
N VAL A 124 -4.29 8.49 3.29
CA VAL A 124 -2.94 9.05 3.28
C VAL A 124 -2.50 9.23 4.72
N ASN A 125 -1.29 8.78 5.02
CA ASN A 125 -0.69 8.95 6.33
C ASN A 125 0.28 10.14 6.29
N GLU A 126 -0.13 11.24 6.91
CA GLU A 126 0.67 12.46 6.97
C GLU A 126 1.97 12.25 7.76
N GLU A 127 1.98 11.36 8.76
CA GLU A 127 3.16 11.12 9.61
C GLU A 127 4.32 10.49 8.83
N ALA A 128 4.03 9.61 7.87
CA ALA A 128 5.06 9.06 6.98
C ALA A 128 5.64 10.10 6.01
N LEU A 129 4.98 11.25 5.88
CA LEU A 129 5.43 12.39 5.09
C LEU A 129 6.17 13.44 5.98
N VAL A 130 6.18 13.26 7.30
CA VAL A 130 6.94 14.08 8.24
C VAL A 130 8.38 13.54 8.34
N GLY A 131 9.29 14.16 7.59
CA GLY A 131 10.73 13.81 7.63
C GLY A 131 11.55 14.26 6.43
N LYS A 132 10.89 14.66 5.34
CA LYS A 132 11.43 15.53 4.28
C LYS A 132 10.30 16.45 3.83
N THR A 133 9.87 17.33 4.72
CA THR A 133 8.73 18.20 4.41
C THR A 133 9.15 19.23 3.37
N ILE A 134 8.17 19.72 2.61
CA ILE A 134 8.28 20.93 1.79
C ILE A 134 8.95 22.07 2.58
N GLU A 135 8.78 22.10 3.90
CA GLU A 135 9.44 23.05 4.79
C GLU A 135 10.96 22.90 4.88
N ASP A 136 11.53 21.70 4.80
CA ASP A 136 13.00 21.52 4.78
C ASP A 136 13.63 21.92 3.44
N ILE A 137 12.86 21.77 2.35
CA ILE A 137 13.19 22.33 1.03
C ILE A 137 13.12 23.86 1.08
N VAL A 138 12.05 24.41 1.68
CA VAL A 138 11.85 25.87 1.84
C VAL A 138 12.89 26.49 2.79
N LYS A 139 13.31 25.79 3.83
CA LYS A 139 14.33 26.23 4.80
C LYS A 139 15.77 26.04 4.31
N GLY A 140 15.97 25.39 3.16
CA GLY A 140 17.30 25.18 2.58
C GLY A 140 18.14 24.10 3.28
N ASN A 141 17.51 23.22 4.05
CA ASN A 141 18.19 22.13 4.75
C ASN A 141 18.42 20.90 3.84
N ILE A 142 17.82 20.89 2.64
CA ILE A 142 17.95 19.84 1.63
C ILE A 142 18.28 20.49 0.29
N GLU A 143 19.44 20.18 -0.29
CA GLU A 143 19.79 20.55 -1.67
C GLU A 143 19.39 19.43 -2.64
N VAL A 144 18.59 19.77 -3.65
CA VAL A 144 18.29 18.87 -4.78
C VAL A 144 19.18 19.28 -5.95
N LYS A 145 20.16 18.43 -6.29
CA LYS A 145 20.91 18.60 -7.54
C LYS A 145 20.01 18.19 -8.69
N VAL A 146 19.72 19.15 -9.57
CA VAL A 146 19.13 18.88 -10.87
C VAL A 146 20.30 18.59 -11.80
N GLU A 147 20.48 17.34 -12.20
CA GLU A 147 21.38 17.02 -13.31
C GLU A 147 20.68 17.37 -14.63
N GLU A 148 21.44 17.98 -15.55
CA GLU A 148 20.99 18.48 -16.87
C GLU A 148 20.39 17.41 -17.79
#